data_AF-A0A9Y4N6F8-F1
#
_entry.id   AF-A0A9Y4N6F8-F1
#
_cell.length_a   1.000
_cell.length_b   1.000
_cell.length_c   1.000
_cell.angle_alpha   90.00
_cell.angle_beta   90.00
_cell.angle_gamma   90.00
#
_symmetry.space_group_name_H-M   'P 1'
#
loop_
_entity.id
_entity.type
_entity.pdbx_description
1 polymer ?
#
loop_
_entity_poly.entity_id
_entity_poly.type
_entity_poly.pdbx_seq_one_letter_code
_entity_poly.pdbx_strand_id
1 'polypeptide(L)'
;MASKPVSDFKCQPNGENTPRRVSGSGRSCRYQSESESDGGPTAKSLAQLCSRDEDERAAALEELSQEVLLCLGSARQGSARLSKQTLLHLLRLSRSCPLQEVRGRATELLRTAQDQGVDVPRALASGPSAFIPAKEMLKEGPNQKVLIESFLSLGRVDHITMVMALHPSYLSCFLRTQHALLELDGPLPRHWRHYIALMAAARHHCSYLVQQHSAGFLEAGGEESWLSGLERAPTKLRSLQTLNKLLAHRPWLITQQHIQELVCPGADPPWSLAELIHAVVLMAHAHSLSSFVWGCGLNPEPDHIGGYTFEPPSPSHLPRSPHSPAHEDGRQELVDGAMEVEVLMKRMVELQQQEEECTQEEMVTRFERERSESIPTAVVRGAPPDLVLCLVEEPEFRYEDFAPRGEQAPPTMRAQDYSWEDHGFSLVNRLLPDMGQLLDEKFQVVSYLTYHRMAMHEGVDTYTLRKALWNYIHCLYGIRYDDYDYGSVNVLLERSLKVFVKTLACHPEQTTARVYHACWRHFRHSEKVHANLIVMEARLQAALLYTLRAITHYMR
;
A
#
# COMPACT_ATOMS: atom_id res chain seq x y z
N MET A 1 30.69 5.95 -57.66
CA MET A 1 30.46 6.60 -58.97
C MET A 1 28.98 6.37 -59.31
N ALA A 2 28.15 7.41 -59.38
CA ALA A 2 27.72 8.07 -60.63
C ALA A 2 26.92 7.09 -61.55
N SER A 3 25.71 7.36 -62.06
CA SER A 3 25.00 8.66 -62.23
C SER A 3 23.47 8.47 -62.42
N LYS A 4 22.65 9.44 -62.02
CA LYS A 4 21.40 9.87 -62.73
C LYS A 4 21.81 10.72 -63.97
N PRO A 5 20.98 11.12 -64.98
CA PRO A 5 19.58 11.61 -64.86
C PRO A 5 18.69 11.44 -66.15
N VAL A 6 17.70 12.35 -66.32
CA VAL A 6 16.85 12.66 -67.52
C VAL A 6 15.66 11.71 -67.77
N SER A 7 14.40 12.15 -67.92
CA SER A 7 13.78 13.46 -67.62
C SER A 7 12.27 13.40 -67.24
N ASP A 8 11.37 14.05 -67.99
CA ASP A 8 10.31 14.92 -67.41
C ASP A 8 9.01 15.00 -68.24
N PHE A 9 7.87 15.30 -67.59
CA PHE A 9 6.70 15.95 -68.21
C PHE A 9 6.00 16.91 -67.23
N LYS A 10 6.03 18.20 -67.57
CA LYS A 10 5.22 19.26 -66.91
C LYS A 10 3.98 19.55 -67.76
N CYS A 11 2.85 19.83 -67.11
CA CYS A 11 1.88 20.79 -67.60
C CYS A 11 1.02 21.36 -66.45
N GLN A 12 1.01 22.69 -66.34
CA GLN A 12 0.08 23.55 -65.60
C GLN A 12 -0.22 24.72 -66.55
N PRO A 13 -1.44 25.30 -66.55
CA PRO A 13 -1.68 26.41 -65.62
C PRO A 13 -3.11 26.58 -65.05
N ASN A 14 -3.13 27.31 -63.94
CA ASN A 14 -4.19 28.05 -63.22
C ASN A 14 -5.65 28.13 -63.75
N GLY A 15 -6.57 28.04 -62.78
CA GLY A 15 -7.92 28.62 -62.81
C GLY A 15 -8.49 28.70 -61.38
N GLU A 16 -8.94 29.88 -60.93
CA GLU A 16 -9.34 30.14 -59.53
C GLU A 16 -10.75 29.63 -59.20
N ASN A 17 -10.97 29.11 -57.98
CA ASN A 17 -12.02 29.62 -57.08
C ASN A 17 -12.01 29.01 -55.66
N THR A 18 -12.60 29.75 -54.71
CA THR A 18 -12.48 29.60 -53.25
C THR A 18 -13.23 28.41 -52.63
N PRO A 19 -12.68 27.72 -51.61
CA PRO A 19 -13.45 26.84 -50.73
C PRO A 19 -13.91 27.56 -49.44
N ARG A 20 -15.17 27.35 -49.04
CA ARG A 20 -15.73 27.84 -47.78
C ARG A 20 -15.08 27.16 -46.56
N ARG A 21 -14.67 27.93 -45.55
CA ARG A 21 -14.44 27.41 -44.19
C ARG A 21 -15.76 27.02 -43.55
N VAL A 22 -15.82 25.82 -42.96
CA VAL A 22 -16.76 25.48 -41.88
C VAL A 22 -15.91 25.10 -40.67
N SER A 23 -16.12 25.81 -39.56
CA SER A 23 -15.30 25.71 -38.36
C SER A 23 -15.80 24.59 -37.44
N GLY A 24 -14.98 23.57 -37.18
CA GLY A 24 -15.20 22.59 -36.12
C GLY A 24 -14.29 22.87 -34.92
N SER A 25 -14.86 23.21 -33.75
CA SER A 25 -14.08 23.57 -32.56
C SER A 25 -13.70 22.35 -31.72
N GLY A 26 -12.46 21.89 -31.83
CA GLY A 26 -11.85 20.99 -30.84
C GLY A 26 -11.36 21.80 -29.63
N ARG A 27 -12.08 21.71 -28.49
CA ARG A 27 -11.61 22.31 -27.23
C ARG A 27 -10.49 21.47 -26.63
N SER A 28 -9.24 21.93 -26.79
CA SER A 28 -8.11 21.46 -25.98
C SER A 28 -8.17 22.12 -24.61
N CYS A 29 -8.49 21.34 -23.57
CA CYS A 29 -8.37 21.81 -22.18
C CYS A 29 -6.89 21.88 -21.80
N ARG A 30 -6.28 23.05 -22.02
CA ARG A 30 -5.01 23.41 -21.37
C ARG A 30 -5.31 23.66 -19.90
N TYR A 31 -4.71 22.87 -19.00
CA TYR A 31 -4.56 23.29 -17.62
C TYR A 31 -3.64 24.52 -17.61
N GLN A 32 -4.19 25.66 -17.23
CA GLN A 32 -3.39 26.87 -16.98
C GLN A 32 -2.86 26.80 -15.54
N SER A 33 -1.59 27.15 -15.37
CA SER A 33 -1.00 27.35 -14.06
C SER A 33 -1.58 28.62 -13.45
N GLU A 34 -2.42 28.46 -12.43
CA GLU A 34 -2.89 29.55 -11.58
C GLU A 34 -1.94 29.67 -10.39
N SER A 35 -0.89 30.48 -10.56
CA SER A 35 -0.08 30.99 -9.46
C SER A 35 -0.84 32.11 -8.74
N GLU A 36 -1.97 31.78 -8.10
CA GLU A 36 -2.70 32.70 -7.25
C GLU A 36 -2.04 32.76 -5.87
N SER A 37 -1.78 33.99 -5.38
CA SER A 37 -1.42 34.23 -3.99
C SER A 37 -2.71 34.18 -3.17
N ASP A 38 -3.14 32.96 -2.89
CA ASP A 38 -4.48 32.69 -2.36
C ASP A 38 -4.63 33.13 -0.89
N GLY A 39 -5.77 33.75 -0.58
CA GLY A 39 -6.11 34.29 0.73
C GLY A 39 -6.68 33.25 1.71
N GLY A 40 -6.40 31.96 1.48
CA GLY A 40 -6.86 30.85 2.31
C GLY A 40 -6.14 30.76 3.66
N PRO A 41 -6.60 29.87 4.57
CA PRO A 41 -6.00 29.67 5.87
C PRO A 41 -4.53 29.25 5.77
N THR A 42 -3.70 29.80 6.65
CA THR A 42 -2.25 29.67 6.54
C THR A 42 -1.78 28.25 6.86
N ALA A 43 -0.73 27.80 6.17
CA ALA A 43 -0.06 26.53 6.50
C ALA A 43 0.42 26.48 7.98
N LYS A 44 0.59 27.66 8.59
CA LYS A 44 0.96 27.83 10.01
C LYS A 44 -0.19 27.46 10.95
N SER A 45 -1.40 27.97 10.77
CA SER A 45 -2.55 27.65 11.64
C SER A 45 -2.85 26.15 11.60
N LEU A 46 -2.81 25.55 10.40
CA LEU A 46 -2.97 24.11 10.20
C LEU A 46 -1.87 23.28 10.88
N ALA A 47 -0.61 23.72 10.87
CA ALA A 47 0.47 23.03 11.58
C ALA A 47 0.30 23.12 13.11
N GLN A 48 -0.16 24.26 13.64
CA GLN A 48 -0.36 24.46 15.08
C GLN A 48 -1.54 23.64 15.65
N LEU A 49 -2.46 23.14 14.82
CA LEU A 49 -3.46 22.13 15.24
C LEU A 49 -2.82 20.84 15.77
N CYS A 50 -1.55 20.60 15.46
CA CYS A 50 -0.79 19.42 15.90
C CYS A 50 -0.10 19.66 17.26
N SER A 51 -0.25 20.85 17.89
CA SER A 51 0.41 21.12 19.16
C SER A 51 -0.11 20.21 20.27
N ARG A 52 0.83 19.73 21.10
CA ARG A 52 0.57 18.99 22.34
C ARG A 52 -0.02 19.90 23.42
N ASP A 53 0.22 21.20 23.33
CA ASP A 53 -0.38 22.21 24.20
C ASP A 53 -1.84 22.44 23.75
N GLU A 54 -2.77 22.39 24.70
CA GLU A 54 -4.21 22.51 24.42
C GLU A 54 -4.62 23.97 24.18
N ASP A 55 -3.96 24.94 24.83
CA ASP A 55 -4.24 26.36 24.66
C ASP A 55 -3.68 26.85 23.31
N GLU A 56 -2.48 26.42 22.92
CA GLU A 56 -1.95 26.70 21.57
C GLU A 56 -2.85 26.10 20.48
N ARG A 57 -3.30 24.85 20.66
CA ARG A 57 -4.17 24.16 19.70
C ARG A 57 -5.55 24.83 19.61
N ALA A 58 -6.10 25.28 20.74
CA ALA A 58 -7.34 26.06 20.76
C ALA A 58 -7.18 27.41 20.06
N ALA A 59 -6.08 28.14 20.31
CA ALA A 59 -5.80 29.40 19.63
C ALA A 59 -5.65 29.23 18.11
N ALA A 60 -4.95 28.18 17.65
CA ALA A 60 -4.82 27.84 16.24
C ALA A 60 -6.15 27.47 15.58
N LEU A 61 -7.05 26.81 16.34
CA LEU A 61 -8.38 26.45 15.88
C LEU A 61 -9.30 27.69 15.74
N GLU A 62 -9.17 28.68 16.61
CA GLU A 62 -9.84 29.98 16.47
C GLU A 62 -9.24 30.82 15.32
N GLU A 63 -7.91 30.83 15.14
CA GLU A 63 -7.23 31.49 14.01
C GLU A 63 -7.72 30.92 12.68
N LEU A 64 -7.71 29.59 12.51
CA LEU A 64 -8.28 28.89 11.35
C LEU A 64 -9.75 29.23 11.12
N SER A 65 -10.54 29.32 12.19
CA SER A 65 -11.96 29.65 12.10
C SER A 65 -12.17 31.09 11.60
N GLN A 66 -11.37 32.04 12.09
CA GLN A 66 -11.39 33.43 11.64
C GLN A 66 -10.91 33.57 10.19
N GLU A 67 -9.80 32.91 9.80
CA GLU A 67 -9.30 32.88 8.42
C GLU A 67 -10.40 32.39 7.44
N VAL A 68 -11.05 31.27 7.76
CA VAL A 68 -12.14 30.71 6.94
C VAL A 68 -13.37 31.64 6.89
N LEU A 69 -13.78 32.23 8.02
CA LEU A 69 -14.92 33.15 8.06
C LEU A 69 -14.65 34.47 7.32
N LEU A 70 -13.41 34.97 7.33
CA LEU A 70 -13.01 36.17 6.57
C LEU A 70 -13.05 35.93 5.05
N CYS A 71 -12.68 34.74 4.59
CA CYS A 71 -12.87 34.32 3.20
C CYS A 71 -14.37 34.33 2.83
N LEU A 72 -15.21 33.72 3.67
CA LEU A 72 -16.66 33.64 3.43
C LEU A 72 -17.36 35.01 3.49
N GLY A 73 -16.91 35.92 4.36
CA GLY A 73 -17.50 37.25 4.54
C GLY A 73 -17.12 38.28 3.48
N SER A 74 -16.13 37.99 2.61
CA SER A 74 -15.60 38.92 1.61
C SER A 74 -16.48 39.02 0.35
N ALA A 75 -17.73 39.45 0.54
CA ALA A 75 -18.80 39.49 -0.47
C ALA A 75 -18.65 40.58 -1.58
N ARG A 76 -17.42 40.84 -2.06
CA ARG A 76 -17.19 41.61 -3.29
C ARG A 76 -17.05 40.65 -4.47
N GLN A 77 -17.77 40.93 -5.55
CA GLN A 77 -17.72 40.15 -6.79
C GLN A 77 -16.27 40.10 -7.32
N GLY A 78 -15.61 38.95 -7.14
CA GLY A 78 -14.23 38.71 -7.60
C GLY A 78 -13.14 38.68 -6.51
N SER A 79 -13.46 38.39 -5.24
CA SER A 79 -12.44 38.15 -4.19
C SER A 79 -12.59 36.77 -3.52
N ALA A 80 -11.53 36.36 -2.81
CA ALA A 80 -11.19 34.97 -2.47
C ALA A 80 -12.36 34.11 -1.95
N ARG A 81 -12.71 33.06 -2.72
CA ARG A 81 -13.49 31.92 -2.22
C ARG A 81 -12.55 30.90 -1.60
N LEU A 82 -13.03 30.12 -0.62
CA LEU A 82 -12.24 29.05 -0.02
C LEU A 82 -11.67 28.11 -1.10
N SER A 83 -10.36 27.92 -1.06
CA SER A 83 -9.65 27.09 -2.03
C SER A 83 -10.12 25.63 -1.97
N LYS A 84 -10.06 24.94 -3.13
CA LYS A 84 -10.35 23.51 -3.20
C LYS A 84 -9.51 22.71 -2.19
N GLN A 85 -8.24 23.06 -2.04
CA GLN A 85 -7.32 22.39 -1.12
C GLN A 85 -7.72 22.61 0.35
N THR A 86 -8.14 23.83 0.71
CA THR A 86 -8.67 24.16 2.04
C THR A 86 -9.91 23.34 2.36
N LEU A 87 -10.87 23.28 1.45
CA LEU A 87 -12.11 22.52 1.63
C LEU A 87 -11.84 21.01 1.78
N LEU A 88 -10.88 20.46 1.04
CA LEU A 88 -10.46 19.06 1.18
C LEU A 88 -9.71 18.81 2.50
N HIS A 89 -8.88 19.74 2.96
CA HIS A 89 -8.20 19.64 4.26
C HIS A 89 -9.22 19.67 5.41
N LEU A 90 -10.19 20.57 5.38
CA LEU A 90 -11.30 20.61 6.35
C LEU A 90 -12.14 19.33 6.29
N LEU A 91 -12.46 18.82 5.09
CA LEU A 91 -13.16 17.54 4.92
C LEU A 91 -12.37 16.41 5.58
N ARG A 92 -11.06 16.31 5.33
CA ARG A 92 -10.20 15.33 6.01
C ARG A 92 -10.27 15.48 7.52
N LEU A 93 -9.99 16.68 8.06
CA LEU A 93 -10.02 16.93 9.52
C LEU A 93 -11.36 16.53 10.15
N SER A 94 -12.49 16.87 9.52
CA SER A 94 -13.84 16.50 10.02
C SER A 94 -14.08 14.98 10.09
N ARG A 95 -13.38 14.19 9.27
CA ARG A 95 -13.59 12.74 9.10
C ARG A 95 -12.54 11.89 9.82
N SER A 96 -11.27 12.28 9.79
CA SER A 96 -10.14 11.45 10.22
C SER A 96 -9.35 11.96 11.43
N CYS A 97 -9.49 13.22 11.83
CA CYS A 97 -8.77 13.73 12.99
C CYS A 97 -9.21 12.95 14.26
N PRO A 98 -8.30 12.46 15.11
CA PRO A 98 -8.66 11.72 16.32
C PRO A 98 -9.20 12.62 17.44
N LEU A 99 -8.87 13.92 17.40
CA LEU A 99 -9.29 14.95 18.35
C LEU A 99 -10.73 15.41 18.06
N GLN A 100 -11.59 15.42 19.07
CA GLN A 100 -13.02 15.70 18.90
C GLN A 100 -13.29 17.18 18.62
N GLU A 101 -12.53 18.07 19.25
CA GLU A 101 -12.60 19.52 19.11
C GLU A 101 -12.27 19.95 17.68
N VAL A 102 -11.19 19.39 17.10
CA VAL A 102 -10.77 19.67 15.72
C VAL A 102 -11.78 19.10 14.71
N ARG A 103 -12.27 17.85 14.90
CA ARG A 103 -13.35 17.29 14.06
C ARG A 103 -14.60 18.15 14.08
N GLY A 104 -15.02 18.57 15.29
CA GLY A 104 -16.23 19.36 15.51
C GLY A 104 -16.18 20.68 14.78
N ARG A 105 -15.12 21.48 15.00
CA ARG A 105 -14.94 22.77 14.33
C ARG A 105 -14.79 22.63 12.82
N ALA A 106 -14.03 21.64 12.32
CA ALA A 106 -13.91 21.42 10.88
C ALA A 106 -15.28 21.11 10.23
N THR A 107 -16.14 20.34 10.92
CA THR A 107 -17.52 20.06 10.47
C THR A 107 -18.38 21.34 10.44
N GLU A 108 -18.26 22.20 11.46
CA GLU A 108 -18.97 23.47 11.55
C GLU A 108 -18.54 24.47 10.46
N LEU A 109 -17.24 24.57 10.18
CA LEU A 109 -16.69 25.44 9.13
C LEU A 109 -17.16 24.99 7.73
N LEU A 110 -17.15 23.68 7.44
CA LEU A 110 -17.70 23.13 6.20
C LEU A 110 -19.19 23.43 6.07
N ARG A 111 -19.97 23.26 7.14
CA ARG A 111 -21.40 23.59 7.15
C ARG A 111 -21.64 25.09 6.93
N THR A 112 -20.85 25.95 7.57
CA THR A 112 -20.95 27.41 7.41
C THR A 112 -20.64 27.82 5.98
N ALA A 113 -19.61 27.22 5.36
CA ALA A 113 -19.31 27.44 3.94
C ALA A 113 -20.49 27.01 3.04
N GLN A 114 -21.10 25.86 3.31
CA GLN A 114 -22.28 25.37 2.58
C GLN A 114 -23.50 26.30 2.73
N ASP A 115 -23.78 26.77 3.97
CA ASP A 115 -24.87 27.70 4.27
C ASP A 115 -24.66 29.07 3.59
N GLN A 116 -23.41 29.46 3.31
CA GLN A 116 -23.03 30.65 2.51
C GLN A 116 -22.97 30.39 0.99
N GLY A 117 -23.39 29.20 0.53
CA GLY A 117 -23.45 28.87 -0.90
C GLY A 117 -22.10 28.55 -1.56
N VAL A 118 -21.08 28.19 -0.77
CA VAL A 118 -19.86 27.54 -1.30
C VAL A 118 -20.19 26.08 -1.62
N ASP A 119 -19.63 25.58 -2.71
CA ASP A 119 -19.72 24.16 -3.06
C ASP A 119 -18.72 23.37 -2.21
N VAL A 120 -19.22 22.48 -1.35
CA VAL A 120 -18.46 21.81 -0.29
C VAL A 120 -18.29 20.33 -0.60
N PRO A 121 -17.06 19.79 -0.60
CA PRO A 121 -16.82 18.41 -0.96
C PRO A 121 -17.38 17.47 0.11
N ARG A 122 -17.97 16.35 -0.34
CA ARG A 122 -18.39 15.23 0.53
C ARG A 122 -17.50 14.01 0.29
N ALA A 123 -17.17 13.31 1.37
CA ALA A 123 -16.48 12.03 1.28
C ALA A 123 -17.37 10.98 0.58
N LEU A 124 -16.79 10.23 -0.35
CA LEU A 124 -17.46 9.13 -1.06
C LEU A 124 -17.55 7.84 -0.21
N ALA A 125 -16.67 7.71 0.79
CA ALA A 125 -16.61 6.58 1.70
C ALA A 125 -17.07 6.93 3.12
N SER A 126 -17.79 5.99 3.76
CA SER A 126 -18.27 6.14 5.14
C SER A 126 -17.16 5.93 6.19
N GLY A 127 -16.03 5.34 5.82
CA GLY A 127 -14.88 5.09 6.70
C GLY A 127 -13.66 4.55 5.94
N PRO A 128 -12.58 4.16 6.64
CA PRO A 128 -11.28 3.84 6.04
C PRO A 128 -11.23 2.55 5.21
N SER A 129 -12.14 1.59 5.43
CA SER A 129 -12.19 0.32 4.72
C SER A 129 -13.55 0.09 4.04
N ALA A 130 -13.53 -0.50 2.86
CA ALA A 130 -14.69 -1.04 2.16
C ALA A 130 -15.05 -2.46 2.61
N PHE A 131 -14.22 -3.14 3.40
CA PHE A 131 -14.45 -4.53 3.85
C PHE A 131 -14.80 -4.62 5.35
N ILE A 132 -14.39 -3.63 6.15
CA ILE A 132 -14.55 -3.59 7.61
C ILE A 132 -15.59 -2.52 7.96
N PRO A 133 -16.67 -2.85 8.71
CA PRO A 133 -17.64 -1.85 9.17
C PRO A 133 -16.99 -0.77 10.05
N ALA A 134 -17.23 0.52 9.75
CA ALA A 134 -16.61 1.65 10.46
C ALA A 134 -16.82 1.60 12.00
N LYS A 135 -17.97 1.08 12.45
CA LYS A 135 -18.32 0.86 13.87
C LYS A 135 -17.37 -0.10 14.61
N GLU A 136 -16.62 -0.94 13.90
CA GLU A 136 -15.68 -1.89 14.50
C GLU A 136 -14.28 -1.32 14.65
N MET A 137 -13.97 -0.27 13.87
CA MET A 137 -12.69 0.43 13.91
C MET A 137 -12.69 1.62 14.88
N LEU A 138 -13.81 2.35 14.97
CA LEU A 138 -13.94 3.58 15.74
C LEU A 138 -14.34 3.35 17.21
N LYS A 139 -13.93 2.22 17.81
CA LYS A 139 -14.19 1.95 19.24
C LYS A 139 -13.20 2.74 20.10
N GLU A 140 -13.74 3.53 21.03
CA GLU A 140 -12.96 4.23 22.06
C GLU A 140 -12.15 3.20 22.88
N GLY A 141 -10.88 3.50 23.15
CA GLY A 141 -9.96 2.53 23.73
C GLY A 141 -8.48 2.89 23.54
N PRO A 142 -7.54 1.97 23.86
CA PRO A 142 -6.10 2.24 23.76
C PRO A 142 -5.64 2.65 22.34
N ASN A 143 -6.34 2.15 21.32
CA ASN A 143 -6.15 2.49 19.91
C ASN A 143 -6.24 4.01 19.66
N GLN A 144 -7.09 4.73 20.42
CA GLN A 144 -7.26 6.16 20.27
C GLN A 144 -6.01 6.96 20.69
N LYS A 145 -5.25 6.50 21.70
CA LYS A 145 -4.04 7.20 22.16
C LYS A 145 -2.95 7.20 21.09
N VAL A 146 -2.69 6.06 20.45
CA VAL A 146 -1.69 5.98 19.36
C VAL A 146 -2.14 6.76 18.12
N LEU A 147 -3.44 6.84 17.84
CA LEU A 147 -3.98 7.68 16.77
C LEU A 147 -3.81 9.18 17.07
N ILE A 148 -4.09 9.63 18.30
CA ILE A 148 -3.83 11.01 18.75
C ILE A 148 -2.34 11.34 18.62
N GLU A 149 -1.46 10.49 19.14
CA GLU A 149 -0.01 10.68 19.04
C GLU A 149 0.45 10.77 17.57
N SER A 150 -0.08 9.91 16.70
CA SER A 150 0.20 9.96 15.25
C SER A 150 -0.24 11.28 14.61
N PHE A 151 -1.41 11.80 15.00
CA PHE A 151 -1.89 13.11 14.52
C PHE A 151 -1.00 14.26 14.99
N LEU A 152 -0.64 14.29 16.28
CA LEU A 152 0.20 15.34 16.86
C LEU A 152 1.63 15.32 16.28
N SER A 153 2.14 14.15 15.89
CA SER A 153 3.46 14.03 15.24
C SER A 153 3.48 14.27 13.73
N LEU A 154 2.42 13.89 12.99
CA LEU A 154 2.42 13.85 11.52
C LEU A 154 1.39 14.78 10.86
N GLY A 155 0.55 15.47 11.64
CA GLY A 155 -0.52 16.35 11.16
C GLY A 155 -1.66 15.66 10.38
N ARG A 156 -1.66 14.32 10.36
CA ARG A 156 -2.65 13.51 9.66
C ARG A 156 -2.73 12.11 10.26
N VAL A 157 -3.88 11.49 10.08
CA VAL A 157 -4.12 10.07 10.36
C VAL A 157 -4.79 9.50 9.12
N ASP A 158 -4.04 8.70 8.36
CA ASP A 158 -4.52 8.08 7.13
C ASP A 158 -5.21 6.72 7.39
N HIS A 159 -5.91 6.20 6.39
CA HIS A 159 -6.68 4.96 6.49
C HIS A 159 -5.80 3.73 6.78
N ILE A 160 -4.52 3.73 6.38
CA ILE A 160 -3.54 2.70 6.78
C ILE A 160 -3.37 2.74 8.31
N THR A 161 -3.04 3.91 8.85
CA THR A 161 -2.86 4.14 10.29
C THR A 161 -4.10 3.72 11.07
N MET A 162 -5.31 4.07 10.58
CA MET A 162 -6.57 3.67 11.22
C MET A 162 -6.81 2.16 11.25
N VAL A 163 -6.55 1.42 10.17
CA VAL A 163 -6.74 -0.04 10.16
C VAL A 163 -5.67 -0.73 10.98
N MET A 164 -4.41 -0.28 10.90
CA MET A 164 -3.31 -0.81 11.72
C MET A 164 -3.50 -0.54 13.21
N ALA A 165 -4.24 0.49 13.61
CA ALA A 165 -4.57 0.77 15.01
C ALA A 165 -5.43 -0.32 15.68
N LEU A 166 -6.00 -1.29 14.93
CA LEU A 166 -6.54 -2.52 15.49
C LEU A 166 -5.46 -3.38 16.20
N HIS A 167 -4.17 -3.14 15.89
CA HIS A 167 -3.01 -3.78 16.49
C HIS A 167 -1.97 -2.72 16.94
N PRO A 168 -2.20 -1.98 18.05
CA PRO A 168 -1.38 -0.83 18.44
C PRO A 168 0.12 -1.13 18.59
N SER A 169 0.48 -2.32 19.10
CA SER A 169 1.87 -2.77 19.23
C SER A 169 2.60 -2.80 17.89
N TYR A 170 1.94 -3.33 16.85
CA TYR A 170 2.48 -3.33 15.50
C TYR A 170 2.49 -1.93 14.87
N LEU A 171 1.42 -1.14 15.07
CA LEU A 171 1.38 0.23 14.57
C LEU A 171 2.56 1.07 15.09
N SER A 172 2.96 0.90 16.35
CA SER A 172 4.08 1.61 16.95
C SER A 172 5.45 1.30 16.33
N CYS A 173 5.74 0.06 15.91
CA CYS A 173 6.98 -0.25 15.18
C CYS A 173 6.88 0.09 13.68
N PHE A 174 5.69 -0.03 13.09
CA PHE A 174 5.42 0.38 11.71
C PHE A 174 5.69 1.88 11.49
N LEU A 175 5.09 2.76 12.31
CA LEU A 175 5.25 4.22 12.17
C LEU A 175 6.71 4.66 12.35
N ARG A 176 7.43 4.10 13.34
CA ARG A 176 8.86 4.38 13.54
C ARG A 176 9.69 3.97 12.32
N THR A 177 9.42 2.80 11.75
CA THR A 177 10.12 2.33 10.55
C THR A 177 9.81 3.21 9.34
N GLN A 178 8.54 3.58 9.13
CA GLN A 178 8.14 4.44 8.02
C GLN A 178 8.75 5.84 8.12
N HIS A 179 8.79 6.43 9.32
CA HIS A 179 9.45 7.71 9.59
C HIS A 179 10.96 7.65 9.33
N ALA A 180 11.65 6.61 9.81
CA ALA A 180 13.07 6.42 9.53
C ALA A 180 13.36 6.22 8.03
N LEU A 181 12.49 5.48 7.34
CA LEU A 181 12.67 5.13 5.93
C LEU A 181 12.45 6.33 5.00
N LEU A 182 11.46 7.20 5.29
CA LEU A 182 11.04 8.30 4.42
C LEU A 182 11.56 9.68 4.87
N GLU A 183 11.58 9.97 6.18
CA GLU A 183 11.74 11.32 6.72
C GLU A 183 13.14 11.62 7.29
N LEU A 184 13.76 10.67 8.00
CA LEU A 184 15.10 10.87 8.60
C LEU A 184 16.22 10.98 7.55
N ASP A 185 17.37 11.57 7.91
CA ASP A 185 18.54 11.61 7.03
C ASP A 185 19.02 10.21 6.62
N GLY A 186 19.52 10.09 5.40
CA GLY A 186 19.92 8.80 4.82
C GLY A 186 20.45 8.94 3.39
N PRO A 187 20.90 7.84 2.76
CA PRO A 187 21.61 7.88 1.48
C PRO A 187 20.87 8.56 0.32
N LEU A 188 19.54 8.57 0.33
CA LEU A 188 18.71 9.13 -0.73
C LEU A 188 18.00 10.44 -0.32
N PRO A 189 17.87 11.43 -1.22
CA PRO A 189 17.05 12.63 -0.99
C PRO A 189 15.57 12.28 -0.74
N ARG A 190 14.90 12.99 0.19
CA ARG A 190 13.49 12.75 0.59
C ARG A 190 12.52 12.55 -0.60
N HIS A 191 12.54 13.44 -1.59
CA HIS A 191 11.69 13.30 -2.78
C HIS A 191 12.03 12.04 -3.61
N TRP A 192 13.29 11.63 -3.73
CA TRP A 192 13.65 10.39 -4.41
C TRP A 192 13.05 9.17 -3.71
N ARG A 193 12.98 9.17 -2.37
CA ARG A 193 12.41 8.06 -1.59
C ARG A 193 10.93 7.89 -1.87
N HIS A 194 10.17 8.99 -1.88
CA HIS A 194 8.76 8.97 -2.27
C HIS A 194 8.59 8.54 -3.74
N TYR A 195 9.47 8.99 -4.65
CA TYR A 195 9.42 8.57 -6.05
C TYR A 195 9.72 7.07 -6.25
N ILE A 196 10.62 6.49 -5.46
CA ILE A 196 10.87 5.03 -5.46
C ILE A 196 9.66 4.28 -4.91
N ALA A 197 9.06 4.77 -3.81
CA ALA A 197 7.88 4.16 -3.21
C ALA A 197 6.64 4.21 -4.12
N LEU A 198 6.42 5.28 -4.90
CA LEU A 198 5.32 5.34 -5.88
C LEU A 198 5.54 4.42 -7.09
N MET A 199 6.77 4.31 -7.61
CA MET A 199 7.11 3.34 -8.68
C MET A 199 6.88 1.89 -8.23
N ALA A 200 7.16 1.57 -6.96
CA ALA A 200 6.91 0.26 -6.38
C ALA A 200 5.40 0.01 -6.17
N ALA A 201 4.68 0.95 -5.55
CA ALA A 201 3.22 0.86 -5.39
C ALA A 201 2.47 0.68 -6.74
N ALA A 202 2.99 1.29 -7.80
CA ALA A 202 2.43 1.17 -9.14
C ALA A 202 2.48 -0.26 -9.71
N ARG A 203 3.47 -1.09 -9.33
CA ARG A 203 3.53 -2.53 -9.71
C ARG A 203 2.27 -3.31 -9.31
N HIS A 204 1.58 -2.88 -8.25
CA HIS A 204 0.34 -3.48 -7.75
C HIS A 204 -0.91 -2.62 -7.97
N HIS A 205 -0.85 -1.70 -8.93
CA HIS A 205 -1.95 -0.78 -9.24
C HIS A 205 -2.47 0.02 -8.04
N CYS A 206 -1.63 0.21 -7.01
CA CYS A 206 -2.06 0.66 -5.69
C CYS A 206 -2.25 2.18 -5.67
N SER A 207 -3.35 2.65 -6.28
CA SER A 207 -3.67 4.07 -6.47
C SER A 207 -3.76 4.87 -5.16
N TYR A 208 -4.00 4.19 -4.03
CA TYR A 208 -3.91 4.79 -2.70
C TYR A 208 -2.46 5.19 -2.38
N LEU A 209 -1.50 4.26 -2.47
CA LEU A 209 -0.09 4.51 -2.15
C LEU A 209 0.59 5.41 -3.20
N VAL A 210 0.21 5.27 -4.47
CA VAL A 210 0.68 6.19 -5.52
C VAL A 210 0.30 7.63 -5.17
N GLN A 211 -0.96 7.91 -4.84
CA GLN A 211 -1.38 9.27 -4.43
C GLN A 211 -0.71 9.73 -3.13
N GLN A 212 -0.59 8.85 -2.13
CA GLN A 212 0.09 9.18 -0.86
C GLN A 212 1.54 9.61 -1.08
N HIS A 213 2.29 8.87 -1.90
CA HIS A 213 3.68 9.17 -2.17
C HIS A 213 3.85 10.28 -3.23
N SER A 214 2.89 10.51 -4.13
CA SER A 214 2.85 11.72 -4.96
C SER A 214 2.72 12.99 -4.12
N ALA A 215 1.86 13.00 -3.09
CA ALA A 215 1.76 14.12 -2.17
C ALA A 215 3.09 14.38 -1.43
N GLY A 216 3.64 13.34 -0.78
CA GLY A 216 4.93 13.44 -0.07
C GLY A 216 6.10 13.81 -0.99
N PHE A 217 6.10 13.36 -2.25
CA PHE A 217 7.09 13.76 -3.27
C PHE A 217 7.06 15.26 -3.54
N LEU A 218 5.87 15.84 -3.76
CA LEU A 218 5.69 17.27 -4.01
C LEU A 218 6.02 18.10 -2.76
N GLU A 219 5.57 17.66 -1.57
CA GLU A 219 5.92 18.27 -0.28
C GLU A 219 7.44 18.24 0.01
N ALA A 220 8.16 17.27 -0.54
CA ALA A 220 9.61 17.16 -0.45
C ALA A 220 10.38 17.93 -1.54
N GLY A 221 9.69 18.79 -2.31
CA GLY A 221 10.27 19.61 -3.38
C GLY A 221 10.51 18.85 -4.69
N GLY A 222 9.84 17.71 -4.90
CA GLY A 222 9.88 16.93 -6.13
C GLY A 222 9.24 17.67 -7.32
N GLU A 223 9.80 17.50 -8.52
CA GLU A 223 9.31 18.12 -9.74
C GLU A 223 8.06 17.40 -10.26
N GLU A 224 6.91 18.09 -10.30
CA GLU A 224 5.60 17.55 -10.72
C GLU A 224 5.64 16.83 -12.08
N SER A 225 6.51 17.25 -13.00
CA SER A 225 6.65 16.63 -14.32
C SER A 225 6.99 15.13 -14.24
N TRP A 226 7.70 14.67 -13.19
CA TRP A 226 8.05 13.26 -13.00
C TRP A 226 6.82 12.38 -12.77
N LEU A 227 5.74 12.94 -12.21
CA LEU A 227 4.48 12.21 -11.97
C LEU A 227 3.69 11.96 -13.27
N SER A 228 4.06 12.58 -14.38
CA SER A 228 3.40 12.40 -15.68
C SER A 228 3.88 11.15 -16.44
N GLY A 229 5.05 10.60 -16.10
CA GLY A 229 5.59 9.40 -16.73
C GLY A 229 7.06 9.14 -16.40
N LEU A 230 7.47 7.86 -16.40
CA LEU A 230 8.85 7.45 -16.07
C LEU A 230 9.92 8.15 -16.91
N GLU A 231 9.64 8.49 -18.17
CA GLU A 231 10.59 9.12 -19.07
C GLU A 231 11.03 10.52 -18.62
N ARG A 232 10.24 11.15 -17.74
CA ARG A 232 10.53 12.44 -17.09
C ARG A 232 11.48 12.31 -15.91
N ALA A 233 11.54 11.14 -15.27
CA ALA A 233 12.43 10.91 -14.15
C ALA A 233 13.91 10.77 -14.57
N PRO A 234 14.86 11.12 -13.68
CA PRO A 234 16.28 10.85 -13.86
C PRO A 234 16.59 9.41 -14.28
N THR A 235 17.59 9.24 -15.15
CA THR A 235 18.05 7.91 -15.60
C THR A 235 18.42 6.99 -14.44
N LYS A 236 19.00 7.56 -13.36
CA LYS A 236 19.30 6.83 -12.11
C LYS A 236 18.08 6.13 -11.52
N LEU A 237 16.93 6.82 -11.46
CA LEU A 237 15.69 6.25 -10.91
C LEU A 237 15.05 5.26 -11.87
N ARG A 238 15.14 5.50 -13.18
CA ARG A 238 14.68 4.55 -14.20
C ARG A 238 15.46 3.23 -14.21
N SER A 239 16.76 3.23 -13.94
CA SER A 239 17.53 1.97 -13.92
C SER A 239 17.04 0.96 -12.87
N LEU A 240 16.31 1.41 -11.84
CA LEU A 240 15.67 0.51 -10.86
C LEU A 240 14.51 -0.33 -11.43
N GLN A 241 13.94 -0.03 -12.61
CA GLN A 241 12.71 -0.69 -13.09
C GLN A 241 12.84 -2.21 -13.18
N THR A 242 13.98 -2.74 -13.64
CA THR A 242 14.25 -4.18 -13.67
C THR A 242 14.23 -4.79 -12.27
N LEU A 243 14.91 -4.17 -11.31
CA LEU A 243 14.93 -4.69 -9.93
C LEU A 243 13.56 -4.54 -9.25
N ASN A 244 12.83 -3.45 -9.55
CA ASN A 244 11.48 -3.16 -9.05
C ASN A 244 10.47 -4.25 -9.47
N LYS A 245 10.38 -4.58 -10.77
CA LYS A 245 9.46 -5.62 -11.26
C LYS A 245 9.81 -7.02 -10.72
N LEU A 246 11.10 -7.32 -10.53
CA LEU A 246 11.55 -8.58 -9.94
C LEU A 246 11.19 -8.65 -8.45
N LEU A 247 11.51 -7.62 -7.66
CA LEU A 247 11.15 -7.50 -6.23
C LEU A 247 9.65 -7.64 -5.98
N ALA A 248 8.82 -7.01 -6.82
CA ALA A 248 7.37 -7.07 -6.70
C ALA A 248 6.82 -8.49 -6.89
N HIS A 249 7.33 -9.20 -7.90
CA HIS A 249 6.60 -10.31 -8.50
C HIS A 249 7.34 -11.64 -8.48
N ARG A 250 8.64 -11.66 -8.73
CA ARG A 250 9.47 -12.88 -8.88
C ARG A 250 10.86 -12.68 -8.27
N PRO A 251 10.98 -12.40 -6.95
CA PRO A 251 12.24 -11.98 -6.32
C PRO A 251 13.33 -13.06 -6.39
N TRP A 252 12.96 -14.34 -6.53
CA TRP A 252 13.91 -15.45 -6.72
C TRP A 252 14.72 -15.38 -8.03
N LEU A 253 14.29 -14.56 -9.00
CA LEU A 253 15.02 -14.30 -10.25
C LEU A 253 16.12 -13.22 -10.09
N ILE A 254 16.23 -12.59 -8.93
CA ILE A 254 17.27 -11.58 -8.66
C ILE A 254 18.63 -12.28 -8.51
N THR A 255 19.64 -11.75 -9.20
CA THR A 255 20.99 -12.32 -9.28
C THR A 255 22.05 -11.23 -9.06
N GLN A 256 23.30 -11.63 -8.83
CA GLN A 256 24.41 -10.68 -8.69
C GLN A 256 24.60 -9.77 -9.92
N GLN A 257 24.19 -10.21 -11.11
CA GLN A 257 24.28 -9.40 -12.34
C GLN A 257 23.35 -8.17 -12.26
N HIS A 258 22.11 -8.36 -11.80
CA HIS A 258 21.16 -7.26 -11.60
C HIS A 258 21.68 -6.21 -10.58
N ILE A 259 22.49 -6.64 -9.60
CA ILE A 259 23.18 -5.74 -8.68
C ILE A 259 24.33 -5.02 -9.38
N GLN A 260 25.19 -5.77 -10.09
CA GLN A 260 26.32 -5.25 -10.85
C GLN A 260 25.91 -4.18 -11.88
N GLU A 261 24.82 -4.38 -12.60
CA GLU A 261 24.28 -3.42 -13.59
C GLU A 261 23.92 -2.06 -12.98
N LEU A 262 23.57 -2.02 -11.69
CA LEU A 262 23.23 -0.78 -10.98
C LEU A 262 24.44 -0.09 -10.33
N VAL A 263 25.40 -0.87 -9.81
CA VAL A 263 26.49 -0.35 -8.96
C VAL A 263 27.88 -0.34 -9.61
N CYS A 264 28.02 -0.91 -10.81
CA CYS A 264 29.33 -0.95 -11.47
C CYS A 264 29.79 0.46 -11.89
N PRO A 265 31.11 0.73 -11.97
CA PRO A 265 31.64 2.03 -12.41
C PRO A 265 31.29 2.43 -13.86
N GLY A 266 30.72 1.51 -14.65
CA GLY A 266 30.22 1.77 -16.00
C GLY A 266 28.72 2.11 -16.07
N ALA A 267 28.00 2.05 -14.96
CA ALA A 267 26.61 2.51 -14.90
C ALA A 267 26.57 4.04 -14.87
N ASP A 268 25.67 4.66 -15.65
CA ASP A 268 25.57 6.12 -15.77
C ASP A 268 24.15 6.64 -15.42
N PRO A 269 23.98 7.33 -14.27
CA PRO A 269 24.91 7.44 -13.15
C PRO A 269 24.86 6.19 -12.24
N PRO A 270 25.95 5.84 -11.55
CA PRO A 270 26.03 4.62 -10.74
C PRO A 270 25.29 4.77 -9.41
N TRP A 271 24.77 3.66 -8.90
CA TRP A 271 24.26 3.53 -7.53
C TRP A 271 25.38 3.11 -6.58
N SER A 272 25.52 3.79 -5.44
CA SER A 272 26.27 3.23 -4.32
C SER A 272 25.48 2.10 -3.65
N LEU A 273 26.18 1.18 -2.97
CA LEU A 273 25.51 0.10 -2.22
C LEU A 273 24.58 0.63 -1.11
N ALA A 274 24.89 1.80 -0.53
CA ALA A 274 24.07 2.47 0.48
C ALA A 274 22.77 3.06 -0.11
N GLU A 275 22.85 3.73 -1.25
CA GLU A 275 21.66 4.19 -1.98
C GLU A 275 20.82 3.00 -2.47
N LEU A 276 21.46 1.94 -2.99
CA LEU A 276 20.77 0.77 -3.52
C LEU A 276 20.03 0.02 -2.42
N ILE A 277 20.64 -0.21 -1.25
CA ILE A 277 19.92 -0.90 -0.16
C ILE A 277 18.72 -0.07 0.32
N HIS A 278 18.85 1.26 0.36
CA HIS A 278 17.74 2.15 0.72
C HIS A 278 16.60 2.06 -0.30
N ALA A 279 16.92 2.07 -1.59
CA ALA A 279 15.95 1.86 -2.66
C ALA A 279 15.29 0.46 -2.59
N VAL A 280 16.05 -0.59 -2.30
CA VAL A 280 15.53 -1.96 -2.14
C VAL A 280 14.55 -2.06 -0.96
N VAL A 281 14.89 -1.49 0.20
CA VAL A 281 13.99 -1.47 1.36
C VAL A 281 12.73 -0.65 1.06
N LEU A 282 12.85 0.52 0.40
CA LEU A 282 11.71 1.33 -0.05
C LEU A 282 10.77 0.56 -0.99
N MET A 283 11.32 -0.09 -2.02
CA MET A 283 10.52 -0.85 -3.00
C MET A 283 9.83 -2.04 -2.31
N ALA A 284 10.57 -2.86 -1.56
CA ALA A 284 10.01 -4.02 -0.88
C ALA A 284 8.94 -3.62 0.15
N HIS A 285 9.13 -2.52 0.89
CA HIS A 285 8.15 -1.95 1.81
C HIS A 285 6.87 -1.50 1.08
N ALA A 286 6.98 -0.74 -0.01
CA ALA A 286 5.81 -0.29 -0.77
C ALA A 286 5.06 -1.46 -1.46
N HIS A 287 5.77 -2.50 -1.90
CA HIS A 287 5.16 -3.73 -2.40
C HIS A 287 4.36 -4.44 -1.30
N SER A 288 4.93 -4.66 -0.13
CA SER A 288 4.24 -5.34 0.97
C SER A 288 3.08 -4.51 1.52
N LEU A 289 3.24 -3.19 1.63
CA LEU A 289 2.18 -2.27 2.04
C LEU A 289 1.03 -2.24 1.01
N SER A 290 1.31 -2.47 -0.27
CA SER A 290 0.26 -2.65 -1.30
C SER A 290 -0.60 -3.91 -1.03
N SER A 291 -0.01 -4.99 -0.51
CA SER A 291 -0.76 -6.15 -0.02
C SER A 291 -1.67 -5.78 1.14
N PHE A 292 -1.17 -4.99 2.11
CA PHE A 292 -1.99 -4.53 3.23
C PHE A 292 -3.18 -3.69 2.77
N VAL A 293 -2.94 -2.68 1.93
CA VAL A 293 -3.95 -1.76 1.40
C VAL A 293 -5.07 -2.51 0.67
N TRP A 294 -4.72 -3.45 -0.22
CA TRP A 294 -5.71 -4.23 -0.94
C TRP A 294 -6.41 -5.29 -0.06
N GLY A 295 -5.67 -5.96 0.82
CA GLY A 295 -6.18 -6.98 1.75
C GLY A 295 -7.19 -6.43 2.77
N CYS A 296 -6.98 -5.19 3.23
CA CYS A 296 -7.90 -4.46 4.09
C CYS A 296 -8.97 -3.68 3.31
N GLY A 297 -8.90 -3.67 1.98
CA GLY A 297 -9.84 -2.97 1.10
C GLY A 297 -9.95 -1.48 1.41
N LEU A 298 -8.83 -0.78 1.56
CA LEU A 298 -8.86 0.64 1.97
C LEU A 298 -9.58 1.51 0.93
N ASN A 299 -10.38 2.44 1.43
CA ASN A 299 -10.95 3.50 0.60
C ASN A 299 -9.88 4.58 0.34
N PRO A 300 -9.97 5.33 -0.78
CA PRO A 300 -9.16 6.54 -0.95
C PRO A 300 -9.40 7.54 0.19
N GLU A 301 -8.38 8.33 0.55
CA GLU A 301 -8.52 9.39 1.55
C GLU A 301 -9.55 10.45 1.13
N PRO A 302 -10.21 11.14 2.08
CA PRO A 302 -11.19 12.19 1.76
C PRO A 302 -10.63 13.38 0.96
N ASP A 303 -9.31 13.59 0.93
CA ASP A 303 -8.61 14.61 0.13
C ASP A 303 -7.99 14.06 -1.18
N HIS A 304 -8.05 12.74 -1.42
CA HIS A 304 -7.53 12.08 -2.62
C HIS A 304 -8.57 11.96 -3.76
N ILE A 305 -8.08 11.84 -5.00
CA ILE A 305 -8.91 11.56 -6.17
C ILE A 305 -9.63 10.22 -5.97
N GLY A 306 -10.96 10.24 -6.14
CA GLY A 306 -11.85 9.11 -5.88
C GLY A 306 -12.29 8.96 -4.42
N GLY A 307 -11.83 9.83 -3.51
CA GLY A 307 -12.26 9.87 -2.11
C GLY A 307 -13.33 10.92 -1.79
N TYR A 308 -13.46 11.95 -2.64
CA TYR A 308 -14.47 13.01 -2.54
C TYR A 308 -15.25 13.24 -3.83
N THR A 309 -16.39 13.92 -3.70
CA THR A 309 -17.08 14.59 -4.82
C THR A 309 -17.66 15.93 -4.35
N PHE A 310 -17.80 16.87 -5.28
CA PHE A 310 -18.57 18.11 -5.11
C PHE A 310 -20.02 17.95 -5.59
N GLU A 311 -20.33 16.86 -6.29
CA GLU A 311 -21.69 16.63 -6.80
C GLU A 311 -22.69 16.41 -5.66
N PRO A 312 -23.91 16.97 -5.75
CA PRO A 312 -24.94 16.78 -4.74
C PRO A 312 -25.30 15.28 -4.55
N PRO A 313 -25.85 14.90 -3.39
CA PRO A 313 -26.23 13.52 -3.11
C PRO A 313 -27.40 13.08 -4.00
N SER A 314 -27.08 12.44 -5.13
CA SER A 314 -28.05 11.75 -5.99
C SER A 314 -28.53 10.45 -5.33
N PRO A 315 -29.83 10.10 -5.43
CA PRO A 315 -30.36 8.86 -4.84
C PRO A 315 -29.77 7.56 -5.42
N SER A 316 -29.12 7.63 -6.59
CA SER A 316 -28.31 6.55 -7.17
C SER A 316 -26.93 6.38 -6.54
N HIS A 317 -26.42 7.39 -5.83
CA HIS A 317 -25.13 7.39 -5.13
C HIS A 317 -25.32 7.18 -3.62
N LEU A 318 -26.00 6.09 -3.25
CA LEU A 318 -25.82 5.53 -1.91
C LEU A 318 -24.34 5.18 -1.72
N PRO A 319 -23.70 5.52 -0.58
CA PRO A 319 -22.36 5.05 -0.30
C PRO A 319 -22.35 3.52 -0.38
N ARG A 320 -21.35 2.93 -1.04
CA ARG A 320 -21.18 1.48 -1.19
C ARG A 320 -20.91 0.84 0.17
N SER A 321 -21.97 0.67 0.97
CA SER A 321 -22.02 -0.32 2.02
C SER A 321 -21.98 -1.68 1.31
N PRO A 322 -21.02 -2.57 1.64
CA PRO A 322 -21.13 -3.96 1.23
C PRO A 322 -22.48 -4.47 1.72
N HIS A 323 -23.21 -5.19 0.88
CA HIS A 323 -24.43 -5.86 1.31
C HIS A 323 -24.09 -6.66 2.57
N SER A 324 -24.64 -6.24 3.71
CA SER A 324 -24.79 -7.15 4.84
C SER A 324 -25.59 -8.33 4.30
N PRO A 325 -25.13 -9.58 4.49
CA PRO A 325 -25.96 -10.73 4.19
C PRO A 325 -27.33 -10.52 4.82
N ALA A 326 -28.39 -10.83 4.10
CA ALA A 326 -29.73 -10.77 4.66
C ALA A 326 -29.77 -11.62 5.94
N HIS A 327 -30.60 -11.23 6.91
CA HIS A 327 -30.85 -12.02 8.11
C HIS A 327 -31.54 -13.35 7.74
N GLU A 328 -30.76 -14.33 7.29
CA GLU A 328 -31.13 -15.74 7.41
C GLU A 328 -30.89 -16.19 8.87
N ASP A 329 -31.38 -17.37 9.24
CA ASP A 329 -31.59 -17.77 10.64
C ASP A 329 -30.27 -17.99 11.41
N GLY A 330 -29.73 -16.88 11.94
CA GLY A 330 -28.39 -16.82 12.52
C GLY A 330 -28.14 -17.72 13.72
N ARG A 331 -29.15 -18.42 14.29
CA ARG A 331 -28.91 -19.45 15.30
C ARG A 331 -28.19 -20.67 14.72
N GLN A 332 -28.49 -21.05 13.47
CA GLN A 332 -27.90 -22.24 12.85
C GLN A 332 -26.46 -21.94 12.39
N GLU A 333 -26.22 -20.79 11.74
CA GLU A 333 -24.88 -20.37 11.31
C GLU A 333 -23.90 -20.14 12.48
N LEU A 334 -24.38 -19.66 13.64
CA LEU A 334 -23.54 -19.47 14.83
C LEU A 334 -23.07 -20.80 15.44
N VAL A 335 -23.90 -21.85 15.38
CA VAL A 335 -23.55 -23.18 15.91
C VAL A 335 -22.61 -23.91 14.95
N ASP A 336 -22.87 -23.86 13.64
CA ASP A 336 -22.01 -24.46 12.62
C ASP A 336 -20.61 -23.79 12.61
N GLY A 337 -20.59 -22.46 12.68
CA GLY A 337 -19.34 -21.69 12.74
C GLY A 337 -18.52 -21.86 14.02
N ALA A 338 -19.15 -22.17 15.15
CA ALA A 338 -18.43 -22.55 16.37
C ALA A 338 -17.72 -23.91 16.16
N MET A 339 -18.41 -24.87 15.56
CA MET A 339 -17.88 -26.20 15.26
C MET A 339 -16.67 -26.14 14.30
N GLU A 340 -16.72 -25.31 13.26
CA GLU A 340 -15.56 -25.11 12.35
C GLU A 340 -14.31 -24.60 13.09
N VAL A 341 -14.48 -23.62 13.99
CA VAL A 341 -13.38 -23.04 14.76
C VAL A 341 -12.84 -24.03 15.80
N GLU A 342 -13.71 -24.76 16.51
CA GLU A 342 -13.33 -25.79 17.47
C GLU A 342 -12.56 -26.95 16.80
N VAL A 343 -12.94 -27.34 15.57
CA VAL A 343 -12.20 -28.32 14.77
C VAL A 343 -10.79 -27.83 14.42
N LEU A 344 -10.63 -26.55 14.05
CA LEU A 344 -9.30 -25.96 13.80
C LEU A 344 -8.46 -25.93 15.10
N MET A 345 -9.05 -25.52 16.22
CA MET A 345 -8.38 -25.53 17.53
C MET A 345 -7.93 -26.94 17.92
N LYS A 346 -8.77 -27.97 17.71
CA LYS A 346 -8.40 -29.37 17.96
C LYS A 346 -7.20 -29.80 17.12
N ARG A 347 -7.18 -29.49 15.82
CA ARG A 347 -6.04 -29.78 14.94
C ARG A 347 -4.74 -29.09 15.36
N MET A 348 -4.84 -27.87 15.89
CA MET A 348 -3.68 -27.16 16.42
C MET A 348 -3.10 -27.85 17.66
N VAL A 349 -3.96 -28.31 18.57
CA VAL A 349 -3.54 -29.06 19.76
C VAL A 349 -2.95 -30.42 19.36
N GLU A 350 -3.54 -31.12 18.39
CA GLU A 350 -3.01 -32.39 17.86
C GLU A 350 -1.59 -32.20 17.28
N LEU A 351 -1.39 -31.19 16.42
CA LEU A 351 -0.08 -30.86 15.88
C LEU A 351 0.95 -30.40 16.93
N GLN A 352 0.51 -29.82 18.04
CA GLN A 352 1.39 -29.48 19.17
C GLN A 352 1.79 -30.69 20.02
N GLN A 353 1.04 -31.80 19.93
CA GLN A 353 1.28 -33.04 20.67
C GLN A 353 1.95 -34.13 19.81
N GLN A 354 2.00 -33.97 18.49
CA GLN A 354 2.67 -34.89 17.58
C GLN A 354 4.20 -34.67 17.56
N GLU A 355 4.92 -35.50 18.30
CA GLU A 355 6.37 -35.72 18.12
C GLU A 355 6.66 -36.70 16.97
N GLU A 356 5.94 -36.62 15.84
CA GLU A 356 6.23 -37.47 14.68
C GLU A 356 7.54 -37.03 13.99
N GLU A 357 8.60 -37.84 14.13
CA GLU A 357 9.87 -37.68 13.41
C GLU A 357 9.70 -37.93 11.91
N CYS A 358 9.20 -36.91 11.19
CA CYS A 358 9.15 -36.89 9.74
C CYS A 358 10.59 -36.88 9.17
N THR A 359 10.90 -37.79 8.25
CA THR A 359 12.25 -37.86 7.65
C THR A 359 12.54 -36.61 6.81
N GLN A 360 13.83 -36.21 6.69
CA GLN A 360 14.19 -35.04 5.88
C GLN A 360 13.72 -35.16 4.42
N GLU A 361 13.77 -36.35 3.82
CA GLU A 361 13.28 -36.58 2.46
C GLU A 361 11.76 -36.39 2.34
N GLU A 362 11.00 -36.80 3.36
CA GLU A 362 9.56 -36.59 3.41
C GLU A 362 9.21 -35.11 3.63
N MET A 363 9.93 -34.40 4.51
CA MET A 363 9.79 -32.96 4.73
C MET A 363 10.00 -32.16 3.44
N VAL A 364 11.04 -32.52 2.65
CA VAL A 364 11.25 -31.97 1.30
C VAL A 364 10.06 -32.29 0.39
N THR A 365 9.60 -33.55 0.35
CA THR A 365 8.47 -33.98 -0.48
C THR A 365 7.17 -33.23 -0.14
N ARG A 366 6.91 -32.98 1.15
CA ARG A 366 5.76 -32.20 1.63
C ARG A 366 5.86 -30.72 1.21
N PHE A 367 7.06 -30.12 1.27
CA PHE A 367 7.31 -28.77 0.74
C PHE A 367 7.09 -28.68 -0.78
N GLU A 368 7.62 -29.64 -1.55
CA GLU A 368 7.44 -29.69 -3.01
C GLU A 368 5.96 -29.77 -3.39
N ARG A 369 5.20 -30.63 -2.70
CA ARG A 369 3.75 -30.77 -2.88
C ARG A 369 3.00 -29.48 -2.59
N GLU A 370 3.39 -28.77 -1.52
CA GLU A 370 2.75 -27.52 -1.08
C GLU A 370 2.97 -26.39 -2.10
N ARG A 371 4.22 -26.15 -2.54
CA ARG A 371 4.51 -25.07 -3.50
C ARG A 371 3.94 -25.33 -4.90
N SER A 372 3.80 -26.59 -5.31
CA SER A 372 3.17 -26.95 -6.58
C SER A 372 1.63 -26.98 -6.52
N GLU A 373 1.01 -26.60 -5.39
CA GLU A 373 -0.43 -26.40 -5.32
C GLU A 373 -0.85 -25.11 -6.03
N SER A 374 -1.18 -25.24 -7.32
CA SER A 374 -1.79 -24.14 -8.06
C SER A 374 -3.22 -23.86 -7.57
N ILE A 375 -3.34 -22.87 -6.69
CA ILE A 375 -4.59 -22.26 -6.24
C ILE A 375 -4.95 -21.09 -7.16
N PRO A 376 -6.13 -21.08 -7.83
CA PRO A 376 -6.56 -19.97 -8.66
C PRO A 376 -6.93 -18.73 -7.83
N THR A 377 -6.26 -17.60 -8.10
CA THR A 377 -6.60 -16.27 -7.54
C THR A 377 -7.37 -15.39 -8.52
N ALA A 378 -7.36 -15.74 -9.81
CA ALA A 378 -7.72 -14.87 -10.92
C ALA A 378 -9.17 -14.33 -10.84
N VAL A 379 -9.29 -13.05 -10.47
CA VAL A 379 -10.49 -12.24 -10.68
C VAL A 379 -10.14 -11.11 -11.65
N VAL A 380 -10.84 -11.03 -12.77
CA VAL A 380 -10.69 -9.91 -13.71
C VAL A 380 -11.20 -8.64 -13.06
N ARG A 381 -10.30 -7.68 -12.82
CA ARG A 381 -10.66 -6.28 -12.54
C ARG A 381 -10.61 -5.46 -13.83
N GLY A 382 -11.26 -4.29 -13.80
CA GLY A 382 -11.12 -3.28 -14.84
C GLY A 382 -9.68 -2.76 -14.93
N ALA A 383 -9.38 -2.07 -16.04
CA ALA A 383 -8.07 -1.47 -16.27
C ALA A 383 -7.68 -0.53 -15.10
N PRO A 384 -6.41 -0.54 -14.67
CA PRO A 384 -5.92 0.42 -13.68
C PRO A 384 -5.94 1.84 -14.27
N PRO A 385 -5.95 2.90 -13.43
CA PRO A 385 -5.89 4.28 -13.92
C PRO A 385 -4.59 4.54 -14.68
N ASP A 386 -4.67 5.35 -15.75
CA ASP A 386 -3.50 5.73 -16.59
C ASP A 386 -2.34 6.31 -15.77
N LEU A 387 -2.66 7.10 -14.73
CA LEU A 387 -1.71 7.67 -13.76
C LEU A 387 -0.84 6.62 -13.06
N VAL A 388 -1.30 5.37 -12.98
CA VAL A 388 -0.51 4.27 -12.39
C VAL A 388 0.29 3.51 -13.45
N LEU A 389 -0.21 3.44 -14.69
CA LEU A 389 0.45 2.76 -15.79
C LEU A 389 1.66 3.53 -16.34
N CYS A 390 1.63 4.87 -16.34
CA CYS A 390 2.78 5.67 -16.80
C CYS A 390 4.01 5.60 -15.88
N LEU A 391 3.87 4.98 -14.69
CA LEU A 391 4.91 4.85 -13.66
C LEU A 391 5.63 3.49 -13.67
N VAL A 392 5.35 2.60 -14.63
CA VAL A 392 5.93 1.24 -14.70
C VAL A 392 6.29 0.82 -16.13
N GLU A 393 7.43 0.14 -16.28
CA GLU A 393 7.77 -0.61 -17.50
C GLU A 393 7.24 -2.06 -17.39
N GLU A 394 6.85 -2.69 -18.50
CA GLU A 394 6.28 -4.06 -18.52
C GLU A 394 5.15 -4.26 -17.47
N PRO A 395 4.01 -3.55 -17.59
CA PRO A 395 2.88 -3.70 -16.67
C PRO A 395 2.31 -5.13 -16.67
N GLU A 396 2.48 -5.91 -17.73
CA GLU A 396 2.06 -7.32 -17.81
C GLU A 396 2.94 -8.28 -16.99
N PHE A 397 4.14 -7.88 -16.56
CA PHE A 397 5.01 -8.71 -15.70
C PHE A 397 4.37 -8.86 -14.30
N ARG A 398 3.93 -10.09 -13.96
CA ARG A 398 3.26 -10.42 -12.69
C ARG A 398 3.98 -11.56 -11.97
N TYR A 399 3.48 -11.90 -10.78
CA TYR A 399 3.84 -13.14 -10.09
C TYR A 399 3.41 -14.33 -10.97
N GLU A 400 4.25 -15.35 -10.99
CA GLU A 400 3.97 -16.68 -11.51
C GLU A 400 4.29 -17.67 -10.40
N ASP A 401 3.54 -18.77 -10.31
CA ASP A 401 3.77 -19.80 -9.26
C ASP A 401 5.24 -20.23 -9.28
N PHE A 402 5.92 -20.20 -8.12
CA PHE A 402 7.36 -20.50 -8.04
C PHE A 402 7.72 -21.82 -8.73
N ALA A 403 6.88 -22.84 -8.59
CA ALA A 403 7.01 -24.13 -9.28
C ALA A 403 5.79 -24.37 -10.20
N PRO A 404 5.78 -23.84 -11.44
CA PRO A 404 4.67 -24.05 -12.37
C PRO A 404 4.53 -25.53 -12.74
N ARG A 405 3.29 -26.00 -12.92
CA ARG A 405 3.07 -27.40 -13.31
C ARG A 405 3.58 -27.66 -14.72
N GLY A 406 4.56 -28.56 -14.86
CA GLY A 406 5.10 -28.98 -16.15
C GLY A 406 6.34 -28.21 -16.61
N GLU A 407 6.83 -27.27 -15.81
CA GLU A 407 8.05 -26.51 -16.07
C GLU A 407 9.17 -26.88 -15.08
N GLN A 408 10.42 -26.56 -15.41
CA GLN A 408 11.53 -26.74 -14.48
C GLN A 408 11.50 -25.64 -13.43
N ALA A 409 11.15 -25.99 -12.19
CA ALA A 409 11.13 -25.05 -11.07
C ALA A 409 12.51 -24.43 -10.81
N PRO A 410 12.61 -23.14 -10.43
CA PRO A 410 13.85 -22.52 -10.00
C PRO A 410 14.41 -23.19 -8.73
N PRO A 411 15.72 -23.02 -8.43
CA PRO A 411 16.32 -23.57 -7.22
C PRO A 411 15.66 -23.03 -5.94
N THR A 412 15.15 -23.94 -5.11
CA THR A 412 14.66 -23.66 -3.75
C THR A 412 15.74 -22.94 -2.94
N MET A 413 15.38 -21.86 -2.22
CA MET A 413 16.27 -21.29 -1.20
C MET A 413 15.97 -21.97 0.14
N ARG A 414 16.96 -22.64 0.73
CA ARG A 414 16.84 -23.07 2.13
C ARG A 414 17.06 -21.85 3.02
N ALA A 415 16.25 -21.68 4.04
CA ALA A 415 16.38 -20.59 5.00
C ALA A 415 17.75 -20.62 5.71
N GLN A 416 18.30 -21.82 5.92
CA GLN A 416 19.62 -22.07 6.48
C GLN A 416 20.78 -21.60 5.57
N ASP A 417 20.58 -21.53 4.26
CA ASP A 417 21.63 -21.07 3.32
C ASP A 417 21.75 -19.54 3.30
N TYR A 418 20.66 -18.82 3.61
CA TYR A 418 20.63 -17.35 3.71
C TYR A 418 19.42 -16.87 4.54
N SER A 419 19.58 -16.78 5.86
CA SER A 419 18.56 -16.33 6.81
C SER A 419 18.58 -14.80 7.03
N TRP A 420 17.50 -14.26 7.63
CA TRP A 420 17.51 -12.87 8.10
C TRP A 420 18.45 -12.69 9.29
N GLU A 421 18.40 -13.61 10.25
CA GLU A 421 19.12 -13.54 11.53
C GLU A 421 20.65 -13.61 11.34
N ASP A 422 21.15 -14.56 10.55
CA ASP A 422 22.60 -14.76 10.36
C ASP A 422 23.20 -13.81 9.30
N HIS A 423 22.41 -13.39 8.31
CA HIS A 423 22.93 -12.66 7.13
C HIS A 423 22.22 -11.33 6.87
N GLY A 424 20.89 -11.36 6.71
CA GLY A 424 20.13 -10.22 6.21
C GLY A 424 20.21 -8.98 7.09
N PHE A 425 19.99 -9.14 8.40
CA PHE A 425 20.09 -8.10 9.42
C PHE A 425 21.45 -7.38 9.39
N SER A 426 22.52 -8.17 9.44
CA SER A 426 23.90 -7.68 9.44
C SER A 426 24.27 -6.95 8.15
N LEU A 427 23.78 -7.41 7.00
CA LEU A 427 24.00 -6.73 5.73
C LEU A 427 23.26 -5.39 5.66
N VAL A 428 21.99 -5.33 6.07
CA VAL A 428 21.21 -4.09 6.09
C VAL A 428 21.88 -3.07 7.00
N ASN A 429 22.12 -3.40 8.27
CA ASN A 429 22.71 -2.47 9.24
C ASN A 429 24.11 -1.97 8.83
N ARG A 430 24.88 -2.74 8.06
CA ARG A 430 26.19 -2.32 7.54
C ARG A 430 26.08 -1.29 6.39
N LEU A 431 25.04 -1.37 5.56
CA LEU A 431 24.87 -0.53 4.37
C LEU A 431 23.88 0.64 4.59
N LEU A 432 22.95 0.48 5.53
CA LEU A 432 21.95 1.45 5.96
C LEU A 432 21.74 1.27 7.48
N PRO A 433 22.52 2.00 8.31
CA PRO A 433 22.46 1.89 9.77
C PRO A 433 21.05 2.04 10.34
N ASP A 434 20.84 1.41 11.50
CA ASP A 434 19.60 1.35 12.29
C ASP A 434 18.37 0.71 11.59
N MET A 435 18.31 0.71 10.26
CA MET A 435 17.18 0.15 9.49
C MET A 435 17.06 -1.36 9.65
N GLY A 436 18.16 -2.09 9.84
CA GLY A 436 18.11 -3.53 10.13
C GLY A 436 17.48 -3.80 11.49
N GLN A 437 17.72 -2.94 12.50
CA GLN A 437 17.06 -3.05 13.80
C GLN A 437 15.55 -2.74 13.72
N LEU A 438 15.16 -1.71 12.95
CA LEU A 438 13.75 -1.36 12.77
C LEU A 438 12.96 -2.44 12.00
N LEU A 439 13.57 -3.03 10.97
CA LEU A 439 12.99 -4.16 10.23
C LEU A 439 12.91 -5.43 11.10
N ASP A 440 13.94 -5.72 11.88
CA ASP A 440 13.93 -6.86 12.80
C ASP A 440 12.82 -6.72 13.85
N GLU A 441 12.71 -5.55 14.50
CA GLU A 441 11.65 -5.30 15.48
C GLU A 441 10.26 -5.51 14.86
N LYS A 442 10.03 -5.06 13.63
CA LYS A 442 8.78 -5.32 12.90
C LYS A 442 8.51 -6.81 12.70
N PHE A 443 9.50 -7.58 12.24
CA PHE A 443 9.38 -9.02 12.03
C PHE A 443 9.09 -9.74 13.36
N GLN A 444 9.83 -9.43 14.43
CA GLN A 444 9.63 -10.00 15.76
C GLN A 444 8.25 -9.64 16.34
N VAL A 445 7.81 -8.38 16.23
CA VAL A 445 6.50 -7.95 16.75
C VAL A 445 5.37 -8.70 16.06
N VAL A 446 5.39 -8.90 14.73
CA VAL A 446 4.36 -9.72 14.04
C VAL A 446 4.49 -11.21 14.37
N SER A 447 5.70 -11.73 14.49
CA SER A 447 5.97 -13.13 14.87
C SER A 447 5.45 -13.49 16.26
N TYR A 448 5.49 -12.55 17.22
CA TYR A 448 4.98 -12.75 18.58
C TYR A 448 3.57 -12.19 18.82
N LEU A 449 3.00 -11.39 17.91
CA LEU A 449 1.67 -10.79 18.11
C LEU A 449 0.61 -11.88 18.33
N THR A 450 -0.03 -11.84 19.50
CA THR A 450 -1.14 -12.72 19.86
C THR A 450 -2.00 -12.01 20.90
N TYR A 451 -3.29 -12.34 20.90
CA TYR A 451 -4.25 -11.94 21.93
C TYR A 451 -4.76 -13.15 22.73
N HIS A 452 -4.09 -14.30 22.57
CA HIS A 452 -4.50 -15.62 23.07
C HIS A 452 -5.98 -15.93 22.77
N ARG A 453 -6.37 -15.72 21.51
CA ARG A 453 -7.76 -15.67 21.07
C ARG A 453 -7.91 -16.24 19.67
N MET A 454 -9.04 -16.90 19.43
CA MET A 454 -9.44 -17.38 18.12
C MET A 454 -10.96 -17.24 17.96
N ALA A 455 -11.40 -16.30 17.13
CA ALA A 455 -12.81 -15.96 16.94
C ALA A 455 -13.50 -15.72 18.32
N MET A 456 -14.52 -16.50 18.68
CA MET A 456 -15.21 -16.37 19.96
C MET A 456 -14.41 -16.92 21.17
N HIS A 457 -13.37 -17.72 20.96
CA HIS A 457 -12.63 -18.41 22.04
C HIS A 457 -11.46 -17.60 22.57
N GLU A 458 -11.18 -17.74 23.88
CA GLU A 458 -10.08 -17.10 24.61
C GLU A 458 -9.18 -18.16 25.27
N GLY A 459 -7.96 -17.78 25.66
CA GLY A 459 -6.95 -18.70 26.19
C GLY A 459 -6.29 -19.60 25.14
N VAL A 460 -6.45 -19.29 23.85
CA VAL A 460 -5.97 -20.12 22.73
C VAL A 460 -4.55 -19.70 22.33
N ASP A 461 -3.59 -20.61 22.38
CA ASP A 461 -2.31 -20.39 21.71
C ASP A 461 -2.50 -20.48 20.18
N THR A 462 -2.04 -19.46 19.48
CA THR A 462 -2.18 -19.32 18.02
C THR A 462 -0.84 -19.45 17.29
N TYR A 463 0.26 -19.73 17.99
CA TYR A 463 1.60 -19.80 17.40
C TYR A 463 1.68 -20.71 16.18
N THR A 464 1.17 -21.94 16.26
CA THR A 464 1.23 -22.92 15.17
C THR A 464 0.52 -22.40 13.90
N LEU A 465 -0.65 -21.77 14.05
CA LEU A 465 -1.40 -21.19 12.92
C LEU A 465 -0.69 -19.97 12.30
N ARG A 466 -0.09 -19.10 13.14
CA ARG A 466 0.65 -17.92 12.69
C ARG A 466 1.97 -18.30 11.99
N LYS A 467 2.68 -19.31 12.50
CA LYS A 467 3.86 -19.91 11.86
C LYS A 467 3.51 -20.57 10.53
N ALA A 468 2.38 -21.28 10.46
CA ALA A 468 1.90 -21.89 9.22
C ALA A 468 1.53 -20.85 8.14
N LEU A 469 0.91 -19.72 8.52
CA LEU A 469 0.70 -18.59 7.61
C LEU A 469 2.03 -18.06 7.07
N TRP A 470 2.98 -17.71 7.95
CA TRP A 470 4.31 -17.19 7.57
C TRP A 470 5.04 -18.13 6.61
N ASN A 471 5.13 -19.42 6.98
CA ASN A 471 5.85 -20.42 6.22
C ASN A 471 5.16 -20.76 4.89
N TYR A 472 3.82 -20.67 4.81
CA TYR A 472 3.11 -20.77 3.54
C TYR A 472 3.46 -19.62 2.58
N ILE A 473 3.53 -18.38 3.08
CA ILE A 473 3.93 -17.22 2.26
C ILE A 473 5.37 -17.39 1.75
N HIS A 474 6.29 -17.80 2.63
CA HIS A 474 7.68 -18.11 2.23
C HIS A 474 7.74 -19.28 1.23
N CYS A 475 6.87 -20.29 1.34
CA CYS A 475 6.74 -21.39 0.38
C CYS A 475 6.31 -20.89 -1.01
N LEU A 476 5.34 -19.97 -1.10
CA LEU A 476 4.92 -19.32 -2.35
C LEU A 476 6.06 -18.55 -3.05
N TYR A 477 7.06 -18.10 -2.29
CA TYR A 477 8.27 -17.44 -2.81
C TYR A 477 9.47 -18.40 -3.00
N GLY A 478 9.32 -19.70 -2.71
CA GLY A 478 10.37 -20.71 -2.89
C GLY A 478 11.39 -20.83 -1.75
N ILE A 479 11.04 -20.32 -0.57
CA ILE A 479 11.87 -20.39 0.64
C ILE A 479 11.41 -21.56 1.51
N ARG A 480 12.34 -22.48 1.82
CA ARG A 480 12.08 -23.68 2.64
C ARG A 480 12.78 -23.60 3.99
N TYR A 481 12.04 -23.88 5.06
CA TYR A 481 12.59 -24.16 6.39
C TYR A 481 12.74 -25.67 6.57
N ASP A 482 13.98 -26.17 6.67
CA ASP A 482 14.25 -27.62 6.78
C ASP A 482 13.71 -28.27 8.08
N ASP A 483 13.45 -27.47 9.12
CA ASP A 483 12.90 -27.87 10.42
C ASP A 483 11.36 -27.81 10.50
N TYR A 484 10.68 -27.47 9.40
CA TYR A 484 9.24 -27.22 9.40
C TYR A 484 8.44 -28.20 8.54
N ASP A 485 7.43 -28.84 9.15
CA ASP A 485 6.53 -29.73 8.43
C ASP A 485 5.49 -28.94 7.62
N TYR A 486 5.71 -28.85 6.31
CA TYR A 486 4.76 -28.25 5.37
C TYR A 486 3.44 -29.05 5.23
N GLY A 487 3.38 -30.30 5.73
CA GLY A 487 2.11 -31.03 5.89
C GLY A 487 1.10 -30.28 6.77
N SER A 488 1.57 -29.68 7.87
CA SER A 488 0.76 -28.88 8.79
C SER A 488 0.03 -27.69 8.13
N VAL A 489 0.55 -27.15 7.02
CA VAL A 489 -0.10 -26.05 6.28
C VAL A 489 -1.48 -26.47 5.77
N ASN A 490 -1.62 -27.68 5.23
CA ASN A 490 -2.91 -28.19 4.74
C ASN A 490 -3.86 -28.65 5.85
N VAL A 491 -3.33 -28.92 7.04
CA VAL A 491 -4.13 -29.24 8.23
C VAL A 491 -4.79 -27.97 8.79
N LEU A 492 -4.04 -26.85 8.79
CA LEU A 492 -4.40 -25.60 9.46
C LEU A 492 -5.02 -24.53 8.56
N LEU A 493 -4.55 -24.38 7.31
CA LEU A 493 -5.03 -23.34 6.41
C LEU A 493 -6.13 -23.89 5.50
N GLU A 494 -7.38 -23.52 5.79
CA GLU A 494 -8.52 -23.77 4.89
C GLU A 494 -8.28 -23.21 3.48
N ARG A 495 -8.89 -23.82 2.46
CA ARG A 495 -8.69 -23.41 1.05
C ARG A 495 -9.04 -21.94 0.80
N SER A 496 -10.08 -21.42 1.43
CA SER A 496 -10.48 -20.00 1.34
C SER A 496 -9.44 -19.05 1.94
N LEU A 497 -8.79 -19.43 3.05
CA LEU A 497 -7.66 -18.71 3.61
C LEU A 497 -6.42 -18.79 2.71
N LYS A 498 -6.09 -19.97 2.15
CA LYS A 498 -4.97 -20.09 1.18
C LYS A 498 -5.20 -19.23 -0.06
N VAL A 499 -6.43 -19.20 -0.61
CA VAL A 499 -6.82 -18.28 -1.70
C VAL A 499 -6.63 -16.82 -1.29
N PHE A 500 -7.10 -16.41 -0.11
CA PHE A 500 -6.93 -15.04 0.40
C PHE A 500 -5.44 -14.68 0.53
N VAL A 501 -4.66 -15.48 1.26
CA VAL A 501 -3.22 -15.26 1.50
C VAL A 501 -2.43 -15.21 0.19
N LYS A 502 -2.64 -16.16 -0.73
CA LYS A 502 -1.98 -16.16 -2.05
C LYS A 502 -2.39 -14.95 -2.88
N THR A 503 -3.66 -14.55 -2.86
CA THR A 503 -4.12 -13.33 -3.55
C THR A 503 -3.41 -12.10 -2.99
N LEU A 504 -3.38 -11.92 -1.67
CA LEU A 504 -2.72 -10.78 -1.03
C LEU A 504 -1.20 -10.76 -1.28
N ALA A 505 -0.53 -11.91 -1.23
CA ALA A 505 0.92 -11.99 -1.45
C ALA A 505 1.30 -11.75 -2.92
N CYS A 506 0.64 -12.45 -3.85
CA CYS A 506 1.08 -12.56 -5.24
C CYS A 506 0.40 -11.57 -6.19
N HIS A 507 -0.90 -11.31 -5.97
CA HIS A 507 -1.77 -10.55 -6.86
C HIS A 507 -2.72 -9.63 -6.07
N PRO A 508 -2.21 -8.76 -5.18
CA PRO A 508 -3.05 -8.03 -4.23
C PRO A 508 -4.11 -7.18 -4.94
N GLU A 509 -3.84 -6.69 -6.15
CA GLU A 509 -4.80 -5.99 -7.01
C GLU A 509 -6.05 -6.79 -7.38
N GLN A 510 -6.04 -8.13 -7.25
CA GLN A 510 -7.19 -9.01 -7.49
C GLN A 510 -8.08 -9.19 -6.25
N THR A 511 -7.69 -8.64 -5.09
CA THR A 511 -8.47 -8.77 -3.85
C THR A 511 -9.86 -8.13 -3.97
N THR A 512 -10.89 -8.84 -3.54
CA THR A 512 -12.29 -8.36 -3.53
C THR A 512 -12.95 -8.65 -2.19
N ALA A 513 -14.04 -7.93 -1.89
CA ALA A 513 -14.86 -8.18 -0.71
C ALA A 513 -15.32 -9.64 -0.65
N ARG A 514 -15.63 -10.28 -1.80
CA ARG A 514 -15.97 -11.71 -1.85
C ARG A 514 -14.85 -12.60 -1.31
N VAL A 515 -13.59 -12.36 -1.70
CA VAL A 515 -12.44 -13.14 -1.22
C VAL A 515 -12.22 -12.88 0.28
N TYR A 516 -12.32 -11.62 0.71
CA TYR A 516 -12.16 -11.22 2.12
C TYR A 516 -13.25 -11.80 3.05
N HIS A 517 -14.52 -11.83 2.63
CA HIS A 517 -15.60 -12.41 3.43
C HIS A 517 -15.65 -13.94 3.33
N ALA A 518 -15.10 -14.56 2.27
CA ALA A 518 -15.10 -16.01 2.10
C ALA A 518 -14.10 -16.76 3.00
N CYS A 519 -12.92 -16.19 3.28
CA CYS A 519 -12.00 -16.74 4.27
C CYS A 519 -12.51 -16.49 5.69
N TRP A 520 -12.26 -17.42 6.62
CA TRP A 520 -12.44 -17.21 8.06
C TRP A 520 -13.76 -16.49 8.41
N ARG A 521 -14.89 -17.04 7.97
CA ARG A 521 -16.21 -16.38 8.06
C ARG A 521 -16.60 -16.00 9.48
N HIS A 522 -16.22 -16.83 10.44
CA HIS A 522 -16.55 -16.70 11.86
C HIS A 522 -15.51 -15.94 12.69
N PHE A 523 -14.39 -15.53 12.09
CA PHE A 523 -13.35 -14.72 12.75
C PHE A 523 -13.67 -13.23 12.65
N ARG A 524 -13.18 -12.44 13.61
CA ARG A 524 -13.36 -10.98 13.61
C ARG A 524 -12.55 -10.33 12.49
N HIS A 525 -13.01 -9.16 12.05
CA HIS A 525 -12.28 -8.31 11.12
C HIS A 525 -10.85 -8.01 11.59
N SER A 526 -10.61 -7.82 12.89
CA SER A 526 -9.26 -7.66 13.46
C SER A 526 -8.35 -8.88 13.25
N GLU A 527 -8.88 -10.10 13.28
CA GLU A 527 -8.07 -11.31 13.06
C GLU A 527 -7.69 -11.46 11.57
N LYS A 528 -8.55 -11.00 10.66
CA LYS A 528 -8.24 -10.88 9.22
C LYS A 528 -7.19 -9.79 8.95
N VAL A 529 -7.25 -8.66 9.66
CA VAL A 529 -6.21 -7.61 9.60
C VAL A 529 -4.88 -8.15 10.13
N HIS A 530 -4.88 -8.89 11.25
CA HIS A 530 -3.69 -9.56 11.78
C HIS A 530 -3.06 -10.53 10.77
N ALA A 531 -3.85 -11.38 10.11
CA ALA A 531 -3.35 -12.23 9.03
C ALA A 531 -2.74 -11.41 7.87
N ASN A 532 -3.32 -10.26 7.53
CA ASN A 532 -2.76 -9.36 6.50
C ASN A 532 -1.42 -8.72 6.95
N LEU A 533 -1.22 -8.46 8.24
CA LEU A 533 0.09 -8.05 8.78
C LEU A 533 1.14 -9.16 8.60
N ILE A 534 0.78 -10.42 8.87
CA ILE A 534 1.65 -11.58 8.62
C ILE A 534 1.99 -11.70 7.12
N VAL A 535 1.00 -11.52 6.23
CA VAL A 535 1.23 -11.51 4.77
C VAL A 535 2.19 -10.41 4.34
N MET A 536 2.00 -9.19 4.85
CA MET A 536 2.86 -8.05 4.55
C MET A 536 4.31 -8.30 5.00
N GLU A 537 4.55 -8.70 6.25
CA GLU A 537 5.90 -8.84 6.78
C GLU A 537 6.65 -10.06 6.22
N ALA A 538 6.00 -11.21 6.05
CA ALA A 538 6.64 -12.37 5.43
C ALA A 538 6.99 -12.10 3.95
N ARG A 539 6.11 -11.41 3.22
CA ARG A 539 6.39 -10.98 1.84
C ARG A 539 7.57 -10.00 1.78
N LEU A 540 7.62 -9.03 2.70
CA LEU A 540 8.74 -8.10 2.83
C LEU A 540 10.06 -8.84 3.08
N GLN A 541 10.08 -9.75 4.05
CA GLN A 541 11.29 -10.52 4.37
C GLN A 541 11.74 -11.38 3.18
N ALA A 542 10.83 -12.11 2.52
CA ALA A 542 11.17 -12.93 1.35
C ALA A 542 11.81 -12.11 0.21
N ALA A 543 11.23 -10.96 -0.14
CA ALA A 543 11.76 -10.09 -1.20
C ALA A 543 13.13 -9.47 -0.84
N LEU A 544 13.32 -9.12 0.44
CA LEU A 544 14.61 -8.65 0.95
C LEU A 544 15.66 -9.77 0.89
N LEU A 545 15.38 -10.97 1.38
CA LEU A 545 16.36 -12.06 1.47
C LEU A 545 16.98 -12.42 0.11
N TYR A 546 16.17 -12.54 -0.96
CA TYR A 546 16.71 -12.82 -2.29
C TYR A 546 17.65 -11.71 -2.80
N THR A 547 17.29 -10.44 -2.56
CA THR A 547 18.08 -9.28 -3.01
C THR A 547 19.35 -9.10 -2.17
N LEU A 548 19.24 -9.28 -0.85
CA LEU A 548 20.37 -9.27 0.08
C LEU A 548 21.37 -10.39 -0.21
N ARG A 549 20.88 -11.59 -0.57
CA ARG A 549 21.73 -12.70 -1.05
C ARG A 549 22.46 -12.33 -2.34
N ALA A 550 21.78 -11.72 -3.31
CA ALA A 550 22.40 -11.25 -4.56
C ALA A 550 23.46 -10.15 -4.31
N ILE A 551 23.20 -9.21 -3.40
CA ILE A 551 24.19 -8.19 -2.97
C ILE A 551 25.38 -8.87 -2.29
N THR A 552 25.14 -9.86 -1.42
CA THR A 552 26.21 -10.62 -0.74
C THR A 552 27.10 -11.35 -1.73
N HIS A 553 26.54 -11.92 -2.79
CA HIS A 553 27.32 -12.55 -3.86
C HIS A 553 28.10 -11.53 -4.70
N TYR A 554 27.53 -10.36 -5.00
CA TYR A 554 28.24 -9.29 -5.70
C TYR A 554 29.42 -8.71 -4.88
N MET A 555 29.33 -8.72 -3.55
CA MET A 555 30.38 -8.22 -2.65
C MET A 555 31.50 -9.24 -2.33
N ARG A 556 31.48 -10.42 -2.95
CA ARG A 556 32.51 -11.47 -2.82
C ARG A 556 33.41 -11.51 -4.05
#